data_AF-A0A1K1Y5X3-F1
#
_entry.id   AF-A0A1K1Y5X3-F1
#
_cell.length_a   1.000
_cell.length_b   1.000
_cell.length_c   1.000
_cell.angle_alpha   90.00
_cell.angle_beta   90.00
_cell.angle_gamma   90.00
#
_symmetry.space_group_name_H-M   'P 1'
#
loop_
_entity.id
_entity.type
_entity.pdbx_description
1 polymer ?
#
loop_
_entity_poly.entity_id
_entity_poly.type
_entity_poly.pdbx_seq_one_letter_code
_entity_poly.pdbx_strand_id
1 'polypeptide(L)' 'MTIEAETLVQLTEALQEQGMVLVSDVAFTRAPYRQNHRWICIVE' A
#
# COMPACT_ATOMS: atom_id res chain seq x y z
N MET A 1 -13.61 4.50 -13.08
CA MET A 1 -12.17 4.61 -13.38
C MET A 1 -11.50 3.34 -12.88
N THR A 2 -10.60 2.77 -13.67
CA THR A 2 -9.86 1.54 -13.32
C THR A 2 -8.38 1.81 -13.60
N ILE A 3 -7.51 1.51 -12.63
CA ILE A 3 -6.04 1.60 -12.78
C ILE A 3 -5.50 0.18 -12.68
N GLU A 4 -4.73 -0.22 -13.68
CA GLU A 4 -4.00 -1.50 -13.69
C GLU A 4 -2.52 -1.23 -13.39
N ALA A 5 -1.96 -1.98 -12.45
CA ALA A 5 -0.57 -1.85 -12.04
C ALA A 5 -0.06 -3.20 -11.50
N GLU A 6 1.21 -3.51 -11.75
CA GLU A 6 1.83 -4.77 -11.35
C GLU A 6 2.31 -4.74 -9.89
N THR A 7 2.55 -3.53 -9.37
CA THR A 7 3.03 -3.31 -8.00
C THR A 7 2.22 -2.22 -7.30
N LEU A 8 2.22 -2.24 -5.97
CA LEU A 8 1.61 -1.18 -5.17
C LEU A 8 2.26 0.19 -5.44
N VAL A 9 3.56 0.21 -5.72
CA VAL A 9 4.31 1.44 -6.05
C VAL A 9 3.77 2.06 -7.33
N GLN A 10 3.66 1.26 -8.40
CA GLN A 10 3.10 1.71 -9.69
C GLN A 10 1.65 2.19 -9.54
N LEU A 11 0.86 1.52 -8.70
CA LEU A 11 -0.52 1.94 -8.42
C LEU A 11 -0.56 3.32 -7.73
N THR A 12 0.29 3.54 -6.73
CA THR A 12 0.37 4.83 -6.03
C THR A 12 0.85 5.97 -6.92
N GLU A 13 1.82 5.71 -7.80
CA GLU A 13 2.30 6.68 -8.78
C GLU A 13 1.17 7.10 -9.75
N ALA A 14 0.47 6.12 -10.32
CA ALA A 14 -0.66 6.37 -11.22
C ALA A 14 -1.81 7.14 -10.53
N LEU A 15 -2.04 6.89 -9.25
CA LEU A 15 -3.02 7.65 -8.44
C LEU A 15 -2.57 9.11 -8.25
N GLN A 16 -1.30 9.36 -7.96
CA GLN A 16 -0.76 10.72 -7.84
C GLN A 16 -0.86 11.51 -9.15
N GLU A 17 -0.56 10.89 -10.29
CA GLU A 17 -0.69 11.52 -11.62
C GLU A 17 -2.15 11.94 -11.92
N GLN A 18 -3.11 11.23 -11.35
CA GLN A 18 -4.54 11.54 -11.45
C GLN A 18 -4.99 12.63 -10.46
N GLY A 19 -4.07 13.21 -9.70
CA GLY A 19 -4.35 14.26 -8.72
C GLY A 19 -4.87 13.73 -7.38
N MET A 20 -4.77 12.43 -7.11
CA MET A 20 -5.12 11.87 -5.81
C MET A 20 -4.07 12.28 -4.77
N VAL A 21 -4.53 12.59 -3.56
CA VAL A 21 -3.68 13.05 -2.46
C VAL A 21 -3.28 11.87 -1.58
N LEU A 22 -1.99 11.76 -1.28
CA LEU A 22 -1.49 10.81 -0.29
C LEU A 22 -2.03 11.20 1.09
N VAL A 23 -2.85 10.33 1.68
CA VAL A 23 -3.44 10.58 3.00
C VAL A 23 -2.48 10.22 4.14
N SER A 24 -1.67 9.17 3.95
CA SER A 24 -0.68 8.72 4.92
C SER A 24 0.39 7.88 4.23
N ASP A 25 1.65 8.10 4.59
CA ASP A 25 2.72 7.14 4.39
C ASP A 25 2.97 6.45 5.73
N VAL A 26 3.07 5.12 5.73
CA VAL A 26 3.09 4.33 6.95
C VAL A 26 4.30 3.42 6.93
N ALA A 27 5.22 3.64 7.88
CA ALA A 27 6.41 2.82 7.99
C ALA A 27 6.05 1.49 8.65
N PHE A 28 6.31 0.39 7.95
CA PHE A 28 6.20 -0.93 8.56
C PHE A 28 7.31 -1.11 9.59
N THR A 29 6.95 -1.23 10.86
CA THR A 29 7.86 -1.65 11.94
C THR A 29 8.33 -3.08 11.71
N ARG A 30 7.48 -3.90 11.06
CA ARG A 30 7.78 -5.28 10.69
C ARG A 30 7.10 -5.65 9.38
N ALA A 31 7.82 -6.38 8.53
CA ALA A 31 7.28 -6.95 7.30
C ALA A 31 6.00 -7.77 7.59
N PRO A 32 4.97 -7.69 6.73
CA PRO A 32 3.75 -8.46 6.89
C PRO A 32 4.02 -9.95 7.04
N TYR A 33 3.37 -10.59 8.01
CA TYR A 33 3.55 -12.01 8.29
C TYR A 33 2.20 -12.71 8.48
N ARG A 34 2.20 -14.04 8.33
CA ARG A 34 1.01 -14.86 8.46
C ARG A 34 0.96 -15.54 9.83
N GLN A 35 -0.14 -15.36 10.56
CA GLN A 35 -0.38 -16.01 11.85
C GLN A 35 -1.85 -16.42 11.94
N ASN A 36 -2.12 -17.69 12.28
CA ASN A 36 -3.49 -18.22 12.42
C ASN A 36 -4.39 -17.87 11.21
N HIS A 37 -3.88 -18.05 10.00
CA HIS A 37 -4.54 -17.73 8.73
C HIS A 37 -4.84 -16.24 8.48
N ARG A 38 -4.36 -15.34 9.34
CA ARG A 38 -4.49 -13.89 9.18
C ARG A 38 -3.16 -13.30 8.73
N TRP A 39 -3.24 -12.31 7.85
CA TRP A 39 -2.13 -11.42 7.56
C TRP A 39 -2.08 -10.35 8.65
N ILE A 40 -0.91 -10.16 9.24
CA ILE A 40 -0.65 -9.15 10.27
C ILE A 40 0.46 -8.25 9.75
N CYS A 41 0.26 -6.95 9.87
CA CYS A 41 1.30 -5.95 9.73
C CYS A 41 1.38 -5.15 11.04
N ILE A 42 2.58 -4.68 11.37
CA ILE A 42 2.82 -3.76 12.48
C ILE A 42 3.37 -2.50 11.85
N VAL A 43 2.73 -1.38 12.16
CA VAL A 43 2.99 -0.07 11.59
C VAL A 43 3.08 0.96 12.70
N GLU A 44 3.92 1.99 12.51
CA GLU A 44 3.98 3.20 13.33
C GLU A 44 3.39 4.41 12.60
#